data_AF-A0A6J6S6M4-F1
#
_entry.id   AF-A0A6J6S6M4-F1
#
_cell.length_a   1.000
_cell.length_b   1.000
_cell.length_c   1.000
_cell.angle_alpha   90.00
_cell.angle_beta   90.00
_cell.angle_gamma   90.00
#
_symmetry.space_group_name_H-M   'P 1'
#
loop_
_entity.id
_entity.type
_entity.pdbx_description
1 polymer ?
#
loop_
_entity_poly.entity_id
_entity_poly.type
_entity_poly.pdbx_seq_one_letter_code
_entity_poly.pdbx_strand_id
1 'polypeptide(L)' 'MIPKNKLGRTVGSKLKVYAGPTHPHAAQNPTPFVFNQVSQMTK' A
#
# COMPACT_ATOMS: atom_id res chain seq x y z
N MET A 1 -10.54 1.46 -6.04
CA MET A 1 -10.95 2.15 -4.79
C MET A 1 -10.06 3.37 -4.57
N ILE A 2 -10.12 4.34 -5.48
CA ILE A 2 -9.43 5.64 -5.42
C ILE A 2 -10.37 6.65 -6.10
N PRO A 3 -10.38 7.95 -5.72
CA PRO A 3 -11.16 8.97 -6.42
C PRO A 3 -10.86 9.01 -7.93
N LYS A 4 -11.89 9.14 -8.77
CA LYS A 4 -11.75 9.20 -10.24
C LYS A 4 -11.43 10.62 -10.73
N ASN A 5 -10.31 11.19 -10.28
CA ASN A 5 -9.92 12.56 -10.61
C ASN A 5 -8.39 12.70 -10.79
N LYS A 6 -7.90 13.94 -10.97
CA LYS A 6 -6.46 14.23 -11.14
C LYS A 6 -5.63 13.70 -9.97
N LEU A 7 -6.08 13.95 -8.74
CA LEU A 7 -5.41 13.47 -7.53
C LEU A 7 -5.35 11.93 -7.48
N GLY A 8 -6.44 11.27 -7.83
CA GLY A 8 -6.49 9.81 -7.85
C GLY A 8 -5.50 9.16 -8.82
N ARG A 9 -5.25 9.79 -9.97
CA ARG A 9 -4.18 9.35 -10.89
C ARG A 9 -2.80 9.44 -10.26
N THR A 10 -2.53 10.53 -9.52
CA THR A 10 -1.28 10.71 -8.77
C THR A 10 -1.13 9.72 -7.62
N VAL A 11 -2.22 9.38 -6.91
CA VAL A 11 -2.16 8.34 -5.87
C VAL A 11 -1.92 6.97 -6.48
N GLY A 12 -2.62 6.64 -7.59
CA GLY A 12 -2.47 5.36 -8.28
C GLY A 12 -1.06 5.10 -8.80
N SER A 13 -0.30 6.14 -9.18
CA SER A 13 1.07 5.97 -9.68
C SER A 13 2.07 5.49 -8.62
N LYS A 14 1.75 5.66 -7.33
CA LYS A 14 2.58 5.21 -6.19
C LYS A 14 2.43 3.71 -5.89
N LEU A 15 1.34 3.08 -6.34
CA LEU A 15 1.11 1.65 -6.14
C LEU A 15 1.96 0.84 -7.14
N LYS A 16 2.75 -0.11 -6.63
CA LYS A 16 3.55 -1.05 -7.42
C LYS A 16 3.12 -2.48 -7.06
N VAL A 17 2.72 -3.27 -8.07
CA VAL A 17 2.26 -4.65 -7.90
C VAL A 17 3.17 -5.56 -8.71
N TYR A 18 3.66 -6.62 -8.08
CA TYR A 18 4.55 -7.61 -8.68
C TYR A 18 3.88 -8.97 -8.67
N ALA A 19 4.02 -9.72 -9.76
CA ALA A 19 3.43 -11.06 -9.87
C ALA A 19 4.16 -12.11 -9.03
N GLY A 20 5.48 -11.95 -8.86
CA GLY A 20 6.32 -12.84 -8.05
C GLY A 20 6.63 -12.28 -6.66
N PRO A 21 7.37 -13.05 -5.82
CA PRO A 21 7.68 -12.67 -4.45
C PRO A 21 8.75 -11.56 -4.33
N THR A 22 9.44 -11.22 -5.42
CA THR A 22 10.56 -10.28 -5.43
C THR A 22 10.20 -8.94 -6.08
N HIS A 23 10.80 -7.84 -5.59
CA HIS A 23 10.66 -6.50 -6.18
C HIS A 23 12.00 -5.73 -6.22
N PRO A 24 12.22 -4.81 -7.18
CA PRO A 24 13.51 -4.12 -7.37
C PRO A 24 13.78 -2.97 -6.38
N HIS A 25 12.86 -2.69 -5.44
CA HIS A 25 12.91 -1.53 -4.55
C HIS A 25 13.70 -1.73 -3.25
N ALA A 26 14.67 -2.65 -3.22
CA ALA A 26 15.47 -2.93 -2.02
C ALA A 26 16.22 -1.68 -1.50
N ALA A 27 16.71 -0.81 -2.40
CA ALA A 27 17.40 0.43 -2.05
C ALA A 27 16.55 1.42 -1.23
N GLN A 28 15.22 1.26 -1.22
CA GLN A 28 14.29 2.12 -0.48
C GLN A 28 14.06 1.65 0.97
N ASN A 29 14.65 0.51 1.37
CA ASN A 29 14.46 -0.12 2.67
C ASN A 29 12.96 -0.23 3.07
N PRO A 30 12.12 -0.89 2.26
CA PRO A 30 10.69 -0.97 2.52
C PRO A 30 10.39 -1.69 3.84
N THR A 31 9.45 -1.16 4.62
CA THR A 31 9.00 -1.77 5.87
C THR A 31 7.84 -2.74 5.61
N PRO A 32 7.91 -3.99 6.12
CA PRO A 32 6.79 -4.91 6.03
C PRO A 32 5.58 -4.36 6.79
N PHE A 33 4.41 -4.40 6.14
CA PHE A 33 3.14 -4.01 6.74
C PHE A 33 2.21 -5.23 6.80
N VAL A 34 1.78 -5.60 8.01
CA VAL A 34 0.85 -6.72 8.25
C VAL A 34 -0.51 -6.15 8.62
N PHE A 35 -1.56 -6.61 7.93
CA PHE A 35 -2.93 -6.20 8.23
C PHE A 35 -3.41 -6.88 9.51
N ASN A 36 -3.69 -6.09 10.55
CA ASN A 36 -4.22 -6.56 11.82
C ASN A 36 -5.59 -5.94 12.09
N GLN A 37 -6.50 -6.71 12.69
CA GLN A 37 -7.81 -6.22 13.12
C GLN A 37 -7.67 -5.50 14.47
N VAL A 38 -8.12 -4.25 14.54
CA VAL A 38 -8.20 -3.51 15.80
C VAL A 38 -9.59 -3.75 16.42
N SER A 39 -9.64 -4.38 17.58
CA SER A 39 -10.87 -4.60 18.33
C SER A 39 -11.36 -3.31 18.98
N GLN A 40 -12.60 -2.92 18.71
CA GLN A 40 -13.27 -1.80 19.37
C GLN A 40 -13.99 -2.31 20.63
N MET A 41 -13.25 -2.84 21.61
CA MET A 41 -13.84 -3.02 22.94
C MET A 41 -13.65 -1.71 23.70
N THR A 42 -14.63 -0.81 23.53
CA THR A 42 -14.78 0.36 24.38
C THR A 42 -15.13 -0.13 25.79
N LYS A 43 -14.29 0.21 26.77
CA LYS A 43 -14.67 0.12 28.19
C LYS A 43 -15.81 1.07 28.49
#